data_AF-A4IC40-F1
#
_entry.id   AF-A4IC40-F1
#
_cell.length_a   1.000
_cell.length_b   1.000
_cell.length_c   1.000
_cell.angle_alpha   90.00
_cell.angle_beta   90.00
_cell.angle_gamma   90.00
#
_symmetry.space_group_name_H-M   'P 1'
#
loop_
_entity.id
_entity.type
_entity.pdbx_description
1 polymer ?
#
loop_
_entity_poly.entity_id
_entity_poly.type
_entity_poly.pdbx_seq_one_letter_code
_entity_poly.pdbx_strand_id
1 'polypeptide(L)'
;MANTSATASDELHRTQQYLVEVIDECVFVERQRELTERRLSSQLEAQKALVSDLFVVLHDVCRYTSTMEEAILTTLLHTLPASSPAHQQLLQCRSRVREALTRLWRGRGGDREDSVLLPATPRTFSGLRAADAPIISHDSAAGAGVQVMQRLVEHEARLLDALARATARIEATRAAATAENGELEALRARMNELTRVVNSSNTGLLKTSPEASAAQAPEGVSPATARFAEARVLAYEKTVQALNSELALLHENYAALSHARTREVDMLKQHMADDQRKHEDQIAECDAVLGRMSLELEQLIQENAQLKHKLRMTAEPD
;
A
#
# COMPACT_ATOMS: atom_id res chain seq x y z
N MET A 1 -4.00 -66.43 28.82
CA MET A 1 -4.82 -65.67 27.86
C MET A 1 -5.39 -64.36 28.42
N ALA A 2 -5.60 -64.20 29.73
CA ALA A 2 -6.09 -62.93 30.29
C ALA A 2 -5.10 -61.75 30.22
N ASN A 3 -3.78 -62.01 30.30
CA ASN A 3 -2.79 -60.93 30.31
C ASN A 3 -2.63 -60.24 28.95
N THR A 4 -2.84 -60.94 27.84
CA THR A 4 -2.70 -60.36 26.48
C THR A 4 -3.87 -59.45 26.11
N SER A 5 -5.08 -59.72 26.64
CA SER A 5 -6.22 -58.82 26.43
C SER A 5 -6.09 -57.54 27.27
N ALA A 6 -5.55 -57.64 28.49
CA ALA A 6 -5.30 -56.48 29.33
C ALA A 6 -4.26 -55.53 28.69
N THR A 7 -3.14 -56.08 28.20
CA THR A 7 -2.11 -55.26 27.54
C THR A 7 -2.62 -54.59 26.26
N ALA A 8 -3.41 -55.29 25.45
CA ALA A 8 -4.01 -54.72 24.25
C ALA A 8 -5.03 -53.61 24.58
N SER A 9 -5.79 -53.77 25.66
CA SER A 9 -6.72 -52.73 26.14
C SER A 9 -5.98 -51.49 26.66
N ASP A 10 -4.86 -51.69 27.39
CA ASP A 10 -4.05 -50.59 27.90
C ASP A 10 -3.35 -49.82 26.76
N GLU A 11 -2.84 -50.52 25.74
CA GLU A 11 -2.29 -49.90 24.53
C GLU A 11 -3.35 -49.13 23.75
N LEU A 12 -4.57 -49.68 23.62
CA LEU A 12 -5.68 -48.99 22.98
C LEU A 12 -6.10 -47.74 23.76
N HIS A 13 -6.13 -47.79 25.09
CA HIS A 13 -6.40 -46.61 25.92
C HIS A 13 -5.31 -45.54 25.82
N ARG A 14 -4.03 -45.93 25.79
CA ARG A 14 -2.92 -44.97 25.59
C ARG A 14 -2.97 -44.33 24.21
N THR A 15 -3.23 -45.10 23.16
CA THR A 15 -3.37 -44.56 21.80
C THR A 15 -4.60 -43.66 21.67
N GLN A 16 -5.71 -43.98 22.34
CA GLN A 16 -6.87 -43.09 22.43
C GLN A 16 -6.54 -41.77 23.13
N GLN A 17 -5.85 -41.82 24.28
CA GLN A 17 -5.42 -40.61 25.00
C GLN A 17 -4.49 -39.75 24.13
N TYR A 18 -3.50 -40.37 23.49
CA TYR A 18 -2.60 -39.67 22.57
C TYR A 18 -3.33 -39.04 21.38
N LEU A 19 -4.29 -39.75 20.77
CA LEU A 19 -5.09 -39.21 19.66
C LEU A 19 -5.94 -38.02 20.11
N VAL A 20 -6.51 -38.07 21.32
CA VAL A 20 -7.26 -36.93 21.88
C VAL A 20 -6.34 -35.72 22.08
N GLU A 21 -5.14 -35.91 22.64
CA GLU A 21 -4.14 -34.83 22.79
C GLU A 21 -3.74 -34.22 21.44
N VAL A 22 -3.50 -35.04 20.42
CA VAL A 22 -3.15 -34.56 19.07
C VAL A 22 -4.33 -33.81 18.43
N ILE A 23 -5.57 -34.30 18.60
CA ILE A 23 -6.77 -33.61 18.10
C ILE A 23 -6.91 -32.24 18.76
N ASP A 24 -6.74 -32.17 20.09
CA ASP A 24 -6.84 -30.90 20.83
C ASP A 24 -5.77 -29.89 20.37
N GLU A 25 -4.54 -30.34 20.16
CA GLU A 25 -3.45 -29.50 19.63
C GLU A 25 -3.75 -29.03 18.19
N CYS A 26 -4.24 -29.92 17.32
CA CYS A 26 -4.66 -29.55 15.96
C CYS A 26 -5.78 -28.48 15.98
N VAL A 27 -6.80 -28.65 16.82
CA VAL A 27 -7.89 -27.67 16.98
C VAL A 27 -7.36 -26.34 17.50
N PHE A 28 -6.41 -26.37 18.45
CA PHE A 28 -5.77 -25.15 18.96
C PHE A 28 -4.99 -24.41 17.86
N VAL A 29 -4.15 -25.11 17.09
CA VAL A 29 -3.37 -24.53 15.98
C VAL A 29 -4.29 -23.99 14.88
N GLU A 30 -5.36 -24.70 14.52
CA GLU A 30 -6.35 -24.22 13.55
C GLU A 30 -7.04 -22.95 14.03
N ARG A 31 -7.40 -22.87 15.32
CA ARG A 31 -8.01 -21.67 15.89
C ARG A 31 -7.05 -20.49 15.92
N GLN A 32 -5.78 -20.70 16.25
CA GLN A 32 -4.75 -19.67 16.16
C GLN A 32 -4.55 -19.18 14.74
N ARG A 33 -4.48 -20.11 13.77
CA ARG A 33 -4.40 -19.78 12.34
C ARG A 33 -5.59 -18.93 11.91
N GLU A 34 -6.81 -19.34 12.22
CA GLU A 34 -8.02 -18.60 11.85
C GLU A 34 -8.04 -17.18 12.45
N LEU A 35 -7.63 -17.02 13.72
CA LEU A 35 -7.51 -15.71 14.36
C LEU A 35 -6.46 -14.83 13.67
N THR A 36 -5.30 -15.39 13.32
CA THR A 36 -4.27 -14.66 12.59
C THR A 36 -4.72 -14.28 11.18
N GLU A 37 -5.42 -15.17 10.48
CA GLU A 37 -5.96 -14.93 9.14
C GLU A 37 -7.00 -13.81 9.15
N ARG A 38 -7.92 -13.81 10.13
CA ARG A 38 -8.89 -12.71 10.34
C ARG A 38 -8.18 -11.39 10.60
N ARG A 39 -7.14 -11.38 11.44
CA ARG A 39 -6.35 -10.18 11.75
C ARG A 39 -5.61 -9.65 10.52
N LEU A 40 -5.01 -10.53 9.72
CA LEU A 40 -4.32 -10.14 8.49
C LEU A 40 -5.31 -9.63 7.42
N SER A 41 -6.47 -10.28 7.30
CA SER A 41 -7.54 -9.88 6.38
C SER A 41 -8.08 -8.49 6.71
N SER A 42 -8.31 -8.18 7.99
CA SER A 42 -8.77 -6.84 8.40
C SER A 42 -7.69 -5.77 8.18
N GLN A 43 -6.42 -6.09 8.41
CA GLN A 43 -5.30 -5.20 8.09
C GLN A 43 -5.17 -4.93 6.59
N LEU A 44 -5.36 -5.95 5.76
CA LEU A 44 -5.30 -5.83 4.31
C LEU A 44 -6.44 -4.96 3.77
N GLU A 45 -7.67 -5.15 4.25
CA GLU A 45 -8.79 -4.28 3.86
C GLU A 45 -8.60 -2.84 4.33
N ALA A 46 -8.05 -2.61 5.54
CA ALA A 46 -7.71 -1.27 6.00
C ALA A 46 -6.61 -0.61 5.13
N GLN A 47 -5.57 -1.35 4.76
CA GLN A 47 -4.52 -0.86 3.86
C GLN A 47 -5.07 -0.55 2.47
N LYS A 48 -5.96 -1.40 1.94
CA LYS A 48 -6.61 -1.18 0.64
C LYS A 48 -7.49 0.06 0.64
N ALA A 49 -8.25 0.30 1.72
CA ALA A 49 -9.01 1.53 1.90
C ALA A 49 -8.09 2.76 1.92
N LEU A 50 -7.01 2.73 2.71
CA LEU A 50 -6.04 3.82 2.80
C LEU A 50 -5.37 4.12 1.45
N VAL A 51 -5.01 3.07 0.69
CA VAL A 51 -4.48 3.23 -0.66
C VAL A 51 -5.53 3.88 -1.55
N SER A 52 -6.78 3.41 -1.55
CA SER A 52 -7.87 4.02 -2.32
C SER A 52 -8.05 5.50 -2.00
N ASP A 53 -8.04 5.87 -0.71
CA ASP A 53 -8.18 7.25 -0.26
C ASP A 53 -7.00 8.11 -0.74
N LEU A 54 -5.76 7.60 -0.66
CA LEU A 54 -4.59 8.29 -1.20
C LEU A 54 -4.69 8.52 -2.71
N PHE A 55 -5.24 7.57 -3.47
CA PHE A 55 -5.48 7.75 -4.90
C PHE A 55 -6.52 8.84 -5.17
N VAL A 56 -7.59 8.91 -4.38
CA VAL A 56 -8.60 9.97 -4.49
C VAL A 56 -7.98 11.33 -4.17
N VAL A 57 -7.24 11.45 -3.07
CA VAL A 57 -6.56 12.70 -2.69
C VAL A 57 -5.56 13.13 -3.76
N LEU A 58 -4.73 12.22 -4.26
CA LEU A 58 -3.75 12.55 -5.31
C LEU A 58 -4.44 12.99 -6.60
N HIS A 59 -5.56 12.35 -6.95
CA HIS A 59 -6.38 12.77 -8.08
C HIS A 59 -6.99 14.16 -7.87
N ASP A 60 -7.50 14.46 -6.68
CA ASP A 60 -8.08 15.77 -6.35
C ASP A 60 -7.04 16.87 -6.32
N VAL A 61 -5.83 16.58 -5.82
CA VAL A 61 -4.69 17.50 -5.86
C VAL A 61 -4.29 17.77 -7.32
N CYS A 62 -4.17 16.74 -8.15
CA CYS A 62 -3.89 16.91 -9.57
C CYS A 62 -4.97 17.77 -10.25
N ARG A 63 -6.26 17.51 -9.97
CA ARG A 63 -7.37 18.31 -10.50
C ARG A 63 -7.29 19.77 -10.04
N TYR A 64 -7.01 20.00 -8.76
CA TYR A 64 -6.84 21.34 -8.20
C TYR A 64 -5.69 22.07 -8.90
N THR A 65 -4.53 21.44 -9.05
CA THR A 65 -3.38 22.04 -9.73
C THR A 65 -3.70 22.37 -11.18
N SER A 66 -4.37 21.49 -11.94
CA SER A 66 -4.75 21.77 -13.33
C SER A 66 -5.76 22.93 -13.43
N THR A 67 -6.72 23.04 -12.49
CA THR A 67 -7.65 24.18 -12.47
C THR A 67 -6.95 25.50 -12.15
N MET A 68 -5.98 25.46 -11.24
CA MET A 68 -5.18 26.65 -10.92
C MET A 68 -4.28 27.04 -12.09
N GLU A 69 -3.68 26.05 -12.76
CA GLU A 69 -2.91 26.24 -14.00
C GLU A 69 -3.77 26.94 -15.04
N GLU A 70 -4.98 26.43 -15.32
CA GLU A 70 -5.85 26.99 -16.36
C GLU A 70 -6.30 28.44 -16.06
N ALA A 71 -6.61 28.73 -14.80
CA ALA A 71 -7.00 30.07 -14.36
C ALA A 71 -5.85 31.09 -14.50
N ILE A 72 -4.65 30.73 -14.06
CA ILE A 72 -3.51 31.67 -14.02
C ILE A 72 -2.82 31.74 -15.39
N LEU A 73 -2.65 30.61 -16.09
CA LEU A 73 -1.92 30.53 -17.34
C LEU A 73 -2.59 31.38 -18.42
N THR A 74 -3.91 31.35 -18.50
CA THR A 74 -4.66 32.13 -19.49
C THR A 74 -4.34 33.61 -19.35
N THR A 75 -4.38 34.14 -18.13
CA THR A 75 -4.04 35.53 -17.83
C THR A 75 -2.59 35.84 -18.17
N LEU A 76 -1.64 34.98 -17.80
CA LEU A 76 -0.21 35.18 -18.08
C LEU A 76 0.09 35.21 -19.59
N LEU A 77 -0.50 34.29 -20.35
CA LEU A 77 -0.33 34.24 -21.81
C LEU A 77 -0.87 35.49 -22.51
N HIS A 78 -1.87 36.17 -21.94
CA HIS A 78 -2.38 37.44 -22.47
C HIS A 78 -1.47 38.63 -22.15
N THR A 79 -0.72 38.56 -21.04
CA THR A 79 0.22 39.63 -20.64
C THR A 79 1.59 39.53 -21.30
N LEU A 80 1.99 38.33 -21.73
CA LEU A 80 3.31 38.08 -22.31
C LEU A 80 3.28 38.21 -23.84
N PRO A 81 4.25 38.89 -24.47
CA PRO A 81 4.39 38.91 -25.92
C PRO A 81 4.56 37.49 -26.47
N ALA A 82 3.86 37.14 -27.56
CA ALA A 82 3.96 35.82 -28.19
C ALA A 82 5.38 35.49 -28.71
N SER A 83 6.21 36.51 -28.96
CA SER A 83 7.63 36.39 -29.33
C SER A 83 8.55 36.13 -28.14
N SER A 84 8.04 36.21 -26.90
CA SER A 84 8.84 35.99 -25.70
C SER A 84 9.20 34.52 -25.51
N PRO A 85 10.45 34.18 -25.18
CA PRO A 85 10.85 32.80 -24.88
C PRO A 85 10.06 32.23 -23.69
N ALA A 86 9.64 33.08 -22.74
CA ALA A 86 8.82 32.67 -21.61
C ALA A 86 7.43 32.16 -22.04
N HIS A 87 6.83 32.81 -23.04
CA HIS A 87 5.54 32.40 -23.59
C HIS A 87 5.64 31.00 -24.22
N GLN A 88 6.70 30.74 -24.99
CA GLN A 88 6.93 29.43 -25.60
C GLN A 88 7.26 28.34 -24.57
N GLN A 89 8.07 28.66 -23.55
CA GLN A 89 8.40 27.73 -22.47
C GLN A 89 7.17 27.29 -21.68
N LEU A 90 6.27 28.22 -21.33
CA LEU A 90 5.03 27.90 -20.62
C LEU A 90 4.13 26.96 -21.44
N LEU A 91 3.97 27.23 -22.75
CA LEU A 91 3.20 26.36 -23.63
C LEU A 91 3.81 24.96 -23.76
N GLN A 92 5.14 24.86 -23.84
CA GLN A 92 5.84 23.56 -23.87
C GLN A 92 5.70 22.80 -22.54
N CYS A 93 5.74 23.48 -21.41
CA CYS A 93 5.56 22.83 -20.11
C CYS A 93 4.12 22.31 -19.97
N ARG A 94 3.12 23.11 -20.34
CA ARG A 94 1.71 22.70 -20.39
C ARG A 94 1.50 21.48 -21.29
N SER A 95 2.06 21.47 -22.49
CA SER A 95 1.85 20.36 -23.43
C SER A 95 2.43 19.04 -22.87
N ARG A 96 3.60 19.09 -22.21
CA ARG A 96 4.19 17.92 -21.54
C ARG A 96 3.30 17.38 -20.41
N VAL A 97 2.73 18.27 -19.59
CA VAL A 97 1.82 17.86 -18.51
C VAL A 97 0.53 17.26 -19.08
N ARG A 98 -0.08 17.89 -20.08
CA ARG A 98 -1.26 17.32 -20.75
C ARG A 98 -0.98 15.97 -21.39
N GLU A 99 0.19 15.78 -22.00
CA GLU A 99 0.59 14.50 -22.58
C GLU A 99 0.81 13.42 -21.51
N ALA A 100 1.44 13.77 -20.38
CA ALA A 100 1.60 12.87 -19.24
C ALA A 100 0.25 12.46 -18.64
N LEU A 101 -0.65 13.43 -18.45
CA LEU A 101 -2.02 13.21 -17.99
C LEU A 101 -2.76 12.28 -18.96
N THR A 102 -2.78 12.59 -20.25
CA THR A 102 -3.44 11.76 -21.27
C THR A 102 -2.92 10.31 -21.27
N ARG A 103 -1.61 10.10 -21.08
CA ARG A 103 -1.02 8.75 -20.96
C ARG A 103 -1.52 8.01 -19.72
N LEU A 104 -1.61 8.68 -18.58
CA LEU A 104 -2.15 8.13 -17.33
C LEU A 104 -3.61 7.69 -17.49
N TRP A 105 -4.45 8.51 -18.13
CA TRP A 105 -5.86 8.19 -18.34
C TRP A 105 -6.06 7.04 -19.35
N ARG A 106 -5.26 7.01 -20.42
CA ARG A 106 -5.36 5.99 -21.47
C ARG A 106 -5.03 4.58 -20.94
N GLY A 107 -4.19 4.47 -19.92
CA GLY A 107 -3.90 3.20 -19.25
C GLY A 107 -5.06 2.64 -18.42
N ARG A 108 -6.02 3.47 -17.99
CA ARG A 108 -7.05 3.07 -17.02
C ARG A 108 -8.36 2.55 -17.62
N GLY A 109 -8.44 2.39 -18.94
CA GLY A 109 -9.58 1.73 -19.63
C GLY A 109 -10.95 2.40 -19.40
N GLY A 110 -10.98 3.67 -19.00
CA GLY A 110 -12.21 4.39 -18.66
C GLY A 110 -12.49 5.51 -19.63
N ASP A 111 -13.34 5.22 -20.61
CA ASP A 111 -14.01 6.15 -21.52
C ASP A 111 -15.05 7.00 -20.75
N ARG A 112 -14.59 7.76 -19.75
CA ARG A 112 -15.43 8.65 -18.96
C ARG A 112 -15.08 10.08 -19.29
N GLU A 113 -15.48 10.48 -20.49
CA GLU A 113 -15.54 11.88 -20.96
C GLU A 113 -16.59 12.73 -20.21
N ASP A 114 -17.33 12.15 -19.27
CA ASP A 114 -18.34 12.89 -18.53
C ASP A 114 -17.77 13.64 -17.33
N SER A 115 -17.92 14.97 -17.38
CA SER A 115 -17.96 15.93 -16.27
C SER A 115 -16.67 16.74 -16.04
N VAL A 116 -16.46 17.80 -16.81
CA VAL A 116 -17.15 19.10 -16.61
C VAL A 116 -16.47 20.09 -17.57
N LEU A 117 -17.12 20.32 -18.72
CA LEU A 117 -16.93 21.54 -19.50
C LEU A 117 -17.44 22.70 -18.62
N LEU A 118 -16.57 23.23 -17.74
CA LEU A 118 -16.87 24.52 -17.09
C LEU A 118 -16.70 25.59 -18.17
N PRO A 119 -17.71 26.48 -18.34
CA PRO A 119 -17.71 27.43 -19.42
C PRO A 119 -16.54 28.39 -19.27
N ALA A 120 -15.76 28.50 -20.34
CA ALA A 120 -14.84 29.59 -20.58
C ALA A 120 -15.64 30.91 -20.55
N THR A 121 -15.74 31.52 -19.38
CA THR A 121 -16.06 32.93 -19.26
C THR A 121 -14.88 33.61 -18.59
N PRO A 122 -14.07 34.38 -19.33
CA PRO A 122 -13.17 35.31 -18.69
C PRO A 122 -14.08 36.35 -18.05
N ARG A 123 -14.30 36.28 -16.74
CA ARG A 123 -14.73 37.47 -16.00
C ARG A 123 -13.56 38.44 -16.07
N THR A 124 -13.60 39.30 -17.09
CA THR A 124 -12.90 40.57 -17.09
C THR A 124 -13.31 41.30 -15.82
N PHE A 125 -12.42 41.30 -14.83
CA PHE A 125 -12.51 42.21 -13.70
C PHE A 125 -12.30 43.63 -14.23
N SER A 126 -13.36 44.23 -14.78
CA SER A 126 -13.45 45.66 -15.06
C SER A 126 -14.03 46.31 -13.80
N GLY A 127 -13.16 46.72 -12.89
CA GLY A 127 -13.61 47.26 -11.60
C GLY A 127 -12.51 47.40 -10.56
N LEU A 128 -11.37 48.00 -10.89
CA LEU A 128 -10.50 48.59 -9.88
C LEU A 128 -10.35 50.07 -10.18
N ARG A 129 -11.05 50.88 -9.38
CA ARG A 129 -10.77 52.31 -9.24
C ARG A 129 -9.29 52.47 -8.90
N ALA A 130 -8.62 53.24 -9.73
CA ALA A 130 -7.27 53.74 -9.50
C ALA A 130 -7.21 54.50 -8.17
N ALA A 131 -6.58 53.89 -7.17
CA ALA A 131 -6.07 54.57 -5.99
C ALA A 131 -4.95 53.70 -5.38
N ASP A 132 -3.71 54.17 -5.52
CA ASP A 132 -2.56 53.86 -4.66
C ASP A 132 -2.13 52.40 -4.47
N ALA A 133 -1.90 51.65 -5.56
CA ALA A 133 -1.08 50.44 -5.52
C ALA A 133 0.37 50.78 -5.92
N PRO A 134 1.41 50.26 -5.24
CA PRO A 134 2.79 50.52 -5.59
C PRO A 134 3.04 50.07 -7.03
N ILE A 135 3.75 50.89 -7.80
CA ILE A 135 4.09 50.64 -9.21
C ILE A 135 5.07 49.46 -9.23
N ILE A 136 4.56 48.23 -9.11
CA ILE A 136 5.30 47.05 -9.52
C ILE A 136 5.33 47.14 -11.04
N SER A 137 6.53 47.30 -11.60
CA SER A 137 6.74 47.24 -13.05
C SER A 137 5.97 46.03 -13.60
N HIS A 138 5.10 46.28 -14.57
CA HIS A 138 4.20 45.26 -15.13
C HIS A 138 5.00 44.04 -15.66
N ASP A 139 6.26 44.27 -16.07
CA ASP A 139 7.22 43.23 -16.48
C ASP A 139 7.73 42.39 -15.31
N SER A 140 7.94 42.98 -14.13
CA SER A 140 8.36 42.26 -12.92
C SER A 140 7.24 41.35 -12.39
N ALA A 141 6.00 41.83 -12.39
CA ALA A 141 4.83 41.04 -12.00
C ALA A 141 4.58 39.88 -12.99
N ALA A 142 4.71 40.14 -14.30
CA ALA A 142 4.60 39.09 -15.32
C ALA A 142 5.74 38.06 -15.17
N GLY A 143 6.98 38.50 -14.94
CA GLY A 143 8.13 37.62 -14.69
C GLY A 143 7.96 36.74 -13.45
N ALA A 144 7.48 37.29 -12.34
CA ALA A 144 7.18 36.53 -11.13
C ALA A 144 6.05 35.51 -11.38
N GLY A 145 5.00 35.91 -12.12
CA GLY A 145 3.90 35.02 -12.51
C GLY A 145 4.36 33.85 -13.37
N VAL A 146 5.27 34.08 -14.34
CA VAL A 146 5.90 33.02 -15.14
C VAL A 146 6.62 32.02 -14.25
N GLN A 147 7.42 32.49 -13.28
CA GLN A 147 8.16 31.61 -12.36
C GLN A 147 7.23 30.77 -11.49
N VAL A 148 6.16 31.37 -10.95
CA VAL A 148 5.15 30.64 -10.15
C VAL A 148 4.45 29.58 -11.00
N MET A 149 4.05 29.93 -12.23
CA MET A 149 3.43 28.98 -13.15
C MET A 149 4.38 27.83 -13.51
N GLN A 150 5.65 28.14 -13.78
CA GLN A 150 6.64 27.11 -14.07
C GLN A 150 6.79 26.13 -12.89
N ARG A 151 6.87 26.63 -11.65
CA ARG A 151 6.90 25.79 -10.44
C ARG A 151 5.64 24.95 -10.27
N LEU A 152 4.47 25.51 -10.55
CA LEU A 152 3.19 24.79 -10.51
C LEU A 152 3.17 23.63 -11.51
N VAL A 153 3.59 23.89 -12.75
CA VAL A 153 3.64 22.88 -13.82
C VAL A 153 4.68 21.79 -13.51
N GLU A 154 5.85 22.15 -12.95
CA GLU A 154 6.85 21.19 -12.48
C GLU A 154 6.36 20.34 -11.29
N HIS A 155 5.55 20.91 -10.40
CA HIS A 155 4.95 20.18 -9.30
C HIS A 155 3.88 19.20 -9.80
N GLU A 156 3.02 19.63 -10.72
CA GLU A 156 2.03 18.78 -11.37
C GLU A 156 2.67 17.60 -12.12
N ALA A 157 3.75 17.85 -12.86
CA ALA A 157 4.51 16.80 -13.52
C ALA A 157 5.06 15.75 -12.53
N ARG A 158 5.58 16.20 -11.37
CA ARG A 158 6.06 15.31 -10.30
C ARG A 158 4.93 14.49 -9.66
N LEU A 159 3.77 15.09 -9.45
CA LEU A 159 2.59 14.40 -8.92
C LEU A 159 2.08 13.33 -9.89
N LEU A 160 2.00 13.64 -11.19
CA LEU A 160 1.60 12.69 -12.22
C LEU A 160 2.58 11.51 -12.32
N ASP A 161 3.88 11.78 -12.27
CA ASP A 161 4.92 10.75 -12.28
C ASP A 161 4.87 9.86 -11.02
N ALA A 162 4.59 10.45 -9.85
CA ALA A 162 4.32 9.69 -8.62
C ALA A 162 3.05 8.83 -8.72
N LEU A 163 1.96 9.36 -9.29
CA LEU A 163 0.72 8.63 -9.56
C LEU A 163 0.96 7.45 -10.50
N ALA A 164 1.74 7.65 -11.56
CA ALA A 164 2.08 6.61 -12.53
C ALA A 164 2.87 5.47 -11.87
N ARG A 165 3.89 5.81 -11.06
CA ARG A 165 4.65 4.82 -10.27
C ARG A 165 3.77 4.06 -9.27
N ALA A 166 2.90 4.78 -8.55
CA ALA A 166 1.99 4.16 -7.59
C ALA A 166 1.02 3.19 -8.29
N THR A 167 0.47 3.59 -9.44
CA THR A 167 -0.42 2.76 -10.25
C THR A 167 0.30 1.50 -10.75
N ALA A 168 1.51 1.65 -11.31
CA ALA A 168 2.31 0.51 -11.77
C ALA A 168 2.67 -0.47 -10.63
N ARG A 169 2.98 0.04 -9.43
CA ARG A 169 3.22 -0.81 -8.25
C ARG A 169 1.97 -1.59 -7.86
N ILE A 170 0.78 -0.97 -7.89
CA ILE A 170 -0.48 -1.67 -7.61
C ILE A 170 -0.73 -2.77 -8.64
N GLU A 171 -0.57 -2.47 -9.92
CA GLU A 171 -0.76 -3.46 -10.99
C GLU A 171 0.21 -4.64 -10.83
N ALA A 172 1.48 -4.38 -10.51
CA ALA A 172 2.46 -5.42 -10.22
C ALA A 172 2.08 -6.27 -9.00
N THR A 173 1.63 -5.64 -7.90
CA THR A 173 1.17 -6.39 -6.71
C THR A 173 -0.09 -7.21 -7.01
N ARG A 174 -1.01 -6.70 -7.83
CA ARG A 174 -2.20 -7.43 -8.26
C ARG A 174 -1.83 -8.63 -9.12
N ALA A 175 -0.89 -8.48 -10.04
CA ALA A 175 -0.38 -9.57 -10.87
C ALA A 175 0.30 -10.66 -10.03
N ALA A 176 1.14 -10.27 -9.06
CA ALA A 176 1.75 -11.21 -8.12
C ALA A 176 0.69 -11.96 -7.29
N ALA A 177 -0.29 -11.26 -6.73
CA ALA A 177 -1.37 -11.87 -5.97
C ALA A 177 -2.22 -12.84 -6.82
N THR A 178 -2.45 -12.54 -8.10
CA THR A 178 -3.16 -13.48 -9.00
C THR A 178 -2.34 -14.72 -9.29
N ALA A 179 -1.01 -14.61 -9.38
CA ALA A 179 -0.12 -15.76 -9.58
C ALA A 179 -0.10 -16.66 -8.33
N GLU A 180 0.08 -16.06 -7.14
CA GLU A 180 0.02 -16.79 -5.86
C GLU A 180 -1.34 -17.46 -5.64
N ASN A 181 -2.45 -16.79 -5.99
CA ASN A 181 -3.77 -17.42 -5.90
C ASN A 181 -3.91 -18.62 -6.86
N GLY A 182 -3.33 -18.55 -8.06
CA GLY A 182 -3.27 -19.69 -8.98
C GLY A 182 -2.47 -20.87 -8.41
N GLU A 183 -1.36 -20.60 -7.73
CA GLU A 183 -0.58 -21.64 -7.04
C GLU A 183 -1.34 -22.26 -5.87
N LEU A 184 -2.05 -21.44 -5.07
CA LEU A 184 -2.90 -21.91 -3.98
C LEU A 184 -4.07 -22.76 -4.49
N GLU A 185 -4.69 -22.38 -5.60
CA GLU A 185 -5.75 -23.17 -6.25
C GLU A 185 -5.21 -24.52 -6.76
N ALA A 186 -4.03 -24.53 -7.38
CA ALA A 186 -3.36 -25.76 -7.79
C ALA A 186 -3.02 -26.67 -6.59
N LEU A 187 -2.55 -26.08 -5.49
CA LEU A 187 -2.26 -26.81 -4.24
C LEU A 187 -3.53 -27.40 -3.64
N ARG A 188 -4.64 -26.64 -3.59
CA ARG A 188 -5.96 -27.10 -3.14
C ARG A 188 -6.47 -28.25 -4.00
N ALA A 189 -6.32 -28.16 -5.33
CA ALA A 189 -6.70 -29.24 -6.24
C ALA A 189 -5.91 -30.54 -5.96
N ARG A 190 -4.59 -30.43 -5.74
CA ARG A 190 -3.73 -31.57 -5.37
C ARG A 190 -4.12 -32.15 -4.00
N MET A 191 -4.41 -31.31 -3.01
CA MET A 191 -4.86 -31.74 -1.70
C MET A 191 -6.20 -32.49 -1.77
N ASN A 192 -7.16 -31.98 -2.56
CA ASN A 192 -8.43 -32.65 -2.78
C ASN A 192 -8.27 -34.02 -3.45
N GLU A 193 -7.35 -34.15 -4.42
CA GLU A 193 -7.04 -35.43 -5.06
C GLU A 193 -6.40 -36.42 -4.07
N LEU A 194 -5.46 -35.97 -3.23
CA LEU A 194 -4.88 -36.79 -2.17
C LEU A 194 -5.95 -37.27 -1.18
N THR A 195 -6.83 -36.38 -0.72
CA THR A 195 -7.95 -36.73 0.16
C THR A 195 -8.87 -37.76 -0.49
N ARG A 196 -9.15 -37.62 -1.80
CA ARG A 196 -9.94 -38.60 -2.56
C ARG A 196 -9.26 -39.97 -2.61
N VAL A 197 -7.95 -40.00 -2.89
CA VAL A 197 -7.15 -41.25 -2.90
C VAL A 197 -7.17 -41.92 -1.53
N VAL A 198 -6.92 -41.18 -0.44
CA VAL A 198 -6.95 -41.71 0.93
C VAL A 198 -8.33 -42.29 1.29
N ASN A 199 -9.41 -41.57 0.97
CA ASN A 199 -10.77 -42.03 1.23
C ASN A 199 -11.16 -43.24 0.36
N SER A 200 -10.67 -43.32 -0.87
CA SER A 200 -10.89 -44.47 -1.77
C SER A 200 -10.10 -45.72 -1.33
N SER A 201 -8.91 -45.54 -0.75
CA SER A 201 -8.09 -46.64 -0.25
C SER A 201 -8.70 -47.26 1.02
N ASN A 202 -9.30 -46.45 1.87
CA ASN A 202 -10.02 -46.92 3.07
C ASN A 202 -11.33 -47.65 2.77
N THR A 203 -11.96 -47.43 1.61
CA THR A 203 -13.20 -48.14 1.24
C THR A 203 -12.95 -49.52 0.61
N GLY A 204 -11.73 -49.78 0.11
CA GLY A 204 -11.33 -51.10 -0.41
C GLY A 204 -10.91 -52.11 0.65
N LEU A 205 -10.45 -51.66 1.82
CA LEU A 205 -9.90 -52.51 2.88
C LEU A 205 -10.95 -53.04 3.89
N LEU A 206 -12.21 -52.62 3.79
CA LEU A 206 -13.31 -53.06 4.66
C LEU A 206 -14.34 -53.98 3.97
N LYS A 207 -14.00 -54.55 2.80
CA LYS A 207 -14.81 -55.54 2.08
C LYS A 207 -14.05 -56.85 1.85
N THR A 208 -13.71 -57.55 2.93
CA THR A 208 -13.42 -58.99 2.87
C THR A 208 -14.24 -59.70 3.94
N SER A 209 -15.47 -60.06 3.58
CA SER A 209 -16.13 -61.27 4.10
C SER A 209 -15.24 -62.47 3.73
N PRO A 210 -14.97 -63.40 4.67
CA PRO A 210 -15.73 -64.65 4.59
C PRO A 210 -16.04 -65.28 5.96
N GLU A 211 -17.24 -65.83 6.06
CA GLU A 211 -17.52 -66.99 6.91
C GLU A 211 -16.49 -68.10 6.63
N ALA A 212 -15.83 -68.60 7.67
CA ALA A 212 -15.69 -70.03 7.99
C ALA A 212 -14.48 -70.28 8.90
N SER A 213 -14.75 -71.12 9.90
CA SER A 213 -13.79 -72.03 10.54
C SER A 213 -12.80 -71.48 11.57
N ALA A 214 -13.22 -71.71 12.82
CA ALA A 214 -12.50 -72.56 13.78
C ALA A 214 -11.11 -72.12 14.26
N ALA A 215 -11.11 -71.61 15.50
CA ALA A 215 -10.29 -72.09 16.60
C ALA A 215 -8.88 -72.64 16.27
N GLN A 216 -7.85 -71.83 16.50
CA GLN A 216 -6.56 -72.32 17.03
C GLN A 216 -5.73 -71.18 17.64
N ALA A 217 -5.01 -71.55 18.70
CA ALA A 217 -4.28 -70.70 19.64
C ALA A 217 -3.10 -69.92 19.02
N PRO A 218 -2.68 -68.78 19.60
CA PRO A 218 -1.68 -67.91 19.00
C PRO A 218 -0.27 -68.38 19.37
N GLU A 219 0.38 -69.09 18.46
CA GLU A 219 1.81 -69.43 18.58
C GLU A 219 2.52 -69.12 17.25
N GLY A 220 3.54 -68.26 17.33
CA GLY A 220 4.52 -68.01 16.26
C GLY A 220 4.21 -66.81 15.37
N VAL A 221 4.63 -65.60 15.77
CA VAL A 221 4.80 -64.49 14.82
C VAL A 221 5.84 -64.94 13.79
N SER A 222 5.39 -65.15 12.55
CA SER A 222 6.27 -65.49 11.43
C SER A 222 7.43 -64.49 11.36
N PRO A 223 8.68 -64.94 11.15
CA PRO A 223 9.83 -64.03 11.02
C PRO A 223 9.64 -63.01 9.89
N ALA A 224 8.77 -63.29 8.91
CA ALA A 224 8.39 -62.31 7.89
C ALA A 224 7.57 -61.15 8.49
N THR A 225 6.56 -61.44 9.32
CA THR A 225 5.72 -60.43 9.96
C THR A 225 6.53 -59.54 10.91
N ALA A 226 7.50 -60.11 11.64
CA ALA A 226 8.43 -59.35 12.47
C ALA A 226 9.29 -58.40 11.62
N ARG A 227 9.87 -58.87 10.50
CA ARG A 227 10.66 -58.03 9.58
C ARG A 227 9.84 -56.92 8.94
N PHE A 228 8.58 -57.17 8.59
CA PHE A 228 7.69 -56.13 8.06
C PHE A 228 7.35 -55.07 9.12
N ALA A 229 7.13 -55.47 10.38
CA ALA A 229 6.94 -54.53 11.48
C ALA A 229 8.20 -53.67 11.73
N GLU A 230 9.38 -54.29 11.74
CA GLU A 230 10.67 -53.60 11.86
C GLU A 230 10.90 -52.60 10.71
N ALA A 231 10.66 -53.00 9.46
CA ALA A 231 10.79 -52.12 8.29
C ALA A 231 9.84 -50.92 8.37
N ARG A 232 8.62 -51.12 8.88
CA ARG A 232 7.64 -50.05 9.07
C ARG A 232 8.06 -49.07 10.18
N VAL A 233 8.60 -49.57 11.30
CA VAL A 233 9.14 -48.73 12.37
C VAL A 233 10.31 -47.87 11.85
N LEU A 234 11.23 -48.46 11.09
CA LEU A 234 12.34 -47.72 10.46
C LEU A 234 11.85 -46.66 9.45
N ALA A 235 10.79 -46.95 8.70
CA ALA A 235 10.19 -45.97 7.80
C ALA A 235 9.57 -44.79 8.57
N TYR A 236 8.84 -45.07 9.66
CA TYR A 236 8.29 -44.02 10.52
C TYR A 236 9.36 -43.19 11.20
N GLU A 237 10.43 -43.81 11.69
CA GLU A 237 11.57 -43.11 12.28
C GLU A 237 12.20 -42.14 11.28
N LYS A 238 12.41 -42.57 10.02
CA LYS A 238 12.91 -41.69 8.96
C LYS A 238 11.96 -40.53 8.64
N THR A 239 10.65 -40.78 8.62
CA THR A 239 9.68 -39.69 8.40
C THR A 239 9.65 -38.70 9.55
N VAL A 240 9.76 -39.16 10.80
CA VAL A 240 9.84 -38.27 11.97
C VAL A 240 11.12 -37.43 11.93
N GLN A 241 12.26 -38.02 11.53
CA GLN A 241 13.50 -37.29 11.34
C GLN A 241 13.38 -36.22 10.24
N ALA A 242 12.75 -36.55 9.10
CA ALA A 242 12.50 -35.59 8.03
C ALA A 242 11.60 -34.44 8.48
N LEU A 243 10.47 -34.75 9.14
CA LEU A 243 9.55 -33.74 9.68
C LEU A 243 10.22 -32.84 10.74
N ASN A 244 11.07 -33.40 11.61
CA ASN A 244 11.83 -32.61 12.56
C ASN A 244 12.84 -31.67 11.87
N SER A 245 13.46 -32.11 10.77
CA SER A 245 14.36 -31.26 9.99
C SER A 245 13.61 -30.11 9.29
N GLU A 246 12.41 -30.38 8.76
CA GLU A 246 11.55 -29.36 8.15
C GLU A 246 11.03 -28.37 9.20
N LEU A 247 10.66 -28.84 10.39
CA LEU A 247 10.25 -28.00 11.51
C LEU A 247 11.38 -27.05 11.95
N ALA A 248 12.62 -27.56 12.03
CA ALA A 248 13.78 -26.74 12.36
C ALA A 248 14.03 -25.63 11.31
N LEU A 249 13.94 -25.98 10.01
CA LEU A 249 14.05 -25.01 8.92
C LEU A 249 12.93 -23.97 8.94
N LEU A 250 11.69 -24.37 9.23
CA LEU A 250 10.56 -23.45 9.38
C LEU A 250 10.74 -22.49 10.55
N HIS A 251 11.27 -22.96 11.69
CA HIS A 251 11.59 -22.09 12.82
C HIS A 251 12.69 -21.08 12.50
N GLU A 252 13.74 -21.50 11.81
CA GLU A 252 14.82 -20.60 11.35
C GLU A 252 14.28 -19.54 10.38
N ASN A 253 13.47 -19.96 9.39
CA ASN A 253 12.84 -19.06 8.43
C ASN A 253 11.89 -18.07 9.12
N TYR A 254 11.10 -18.52 10.09
CA TYR A 254 10.22 -17.63 10.86
C TYR A 254 11.02 -16.62 11.68
N ALA A 255 12.11 -17.04 12.32
CA ALA A 255 13.00 -16.13 13.05
C ALA A 255 13.64 -15.10 12.12
N ALA A 256 14.14 -15.51 10.95
CA ALA A 256 14.70 -14.63 9.93
C ALA A 256 13.66 -13.60 9.43
N LEU A 257 12.43 -14.06 9.14
CA LEU A 257 11.33 -13.20 8.72
C LEU A 257 10.93 -12.20 9.82
N SER A 258 10.87 -12.66 11.07
CA SER A 258 10.57 -11.81 12.23
C SER A 258 11.63 -10.71 12.40
N HIS A 259 12.91 -11.05 12.27
CA HIS A 259 13.99 -10.06 12.29
C HIS A 259 13.94 -9.08 11.11
N ALA A 260 13.66 -9.57 9.90
CA ALA A 260 13.50 -8.70 8.73
C ALA A 260 12.34 -7.70 8.92
N ARG A 261 11.20 -8.18 9.44
CA ARG A 261 10.04 -7.34 9.75
C ARG A 261 10.35 -6.28 10.80
N THR A 262 11.05 -6.64 11.88
CA THR A 262 11.44 -5.66 12.91
C THR A 262 12.33 -4.57 12.33
N ARG A 263 13.32 -4.93 11.48
CA ARG A 263 14.16 -3.95 10.79
C ARG A 263 13.36 -3.02 9.88
N GLU A 264 12.40 -3.55 9.13
CA GLU A 264 11.54 -2.74 8.26
C GLU A 264 10.68 -1.76 9.07
N VAL A 265 10.09 -2.21 10.18
CA VAL A 265 9.31 -1.36 11.08
C VAL A 265 10.17 -0.25 11.68
N ASP A 266 11.41 -0.56 12.08
CA ASP A 266 12.33 0.43 12.64
C ASP A 266 12.79 1.45 11.59
N MET A 267 13.04 1.02 10.34
CA MET A 267 13.32 1.93 9.23
C MET A 267 12.13 2.87 8.93
N LEU A 268 10.90 2.34 8.91
CA LEU A 268 9.70 3.15 8.69
C LEU A 268 9.49 4.18 9.81
N LYS A 269 9.74 3.80 11.07
CA LYS A 269 9.70 4.74 12.20
C LYS A 269 10.74 5.85 12.08
N GLN A 270 11.96 5.51 11.64
CA GLN A 270 13.02 6.51 11.39
C GLN A 270 12.61 7.47 10.27
N HIS A 271 12.11 6.95 9.15
CA HIS A 271 11.61 7.77 8.04
C HIS A 271 10.49 8.72 8.47
N MET A 272 9.51 8.23 9.24
CA MET A 272 8.44 9.06 9.78
C MET A 272 8.97 10.17 10.70
N ALA A 273 9.94 9.86 11.57
CA ALA A 273 10.54 10.85 12.46
C ALA A 273 11.33 11.92 11.69
N ASP A 274 12.06 11.53 10.64
CA ASP A 274 12.81 12.45 9.80
C ASP A 274 11.90 13.35 8.97
N ASP A 275 10.81 12.81 8.42
CA ASP A 275 9.84 13.61 7.67
C ASP A 275 9.05 14.55 8.58
N GLN A 276 8.71 14.13 9.81
CA GLN A 276 8.13 15.01 10.81
C GLN A 276 9.06 16.18 11.16
N ARG A 277 10.37 15.92 11.37
CA ARG A 277 11.36 16.99 11.60
C ARG A 277 11.44 17.96 10.43
N LYS A 278 11.47 17.47 9.19
CA LYS A 278 11.48 18.35 8.00
C LYS A 278 10.23 19.21 7.93
N HIS A 279 9.06 18.68 8.28
CA HIS A 279 7.82 19.45 8.33
C HIS A 279 7.86 20.52 9.44
N GLU A 280 8.37 20.18 10.62
CA GLU A 280 8.57 21.14 11.71
C GLU A 280 9.54 22.26 11.30
N ASP A 281 10.65 21.93 10.62
CA ASP A 281 11.61 22.90 10.08
C ASP A 281 10.97 23.82 9.02
N GLN A 282 10.15 23.27 8.13
CA GLN A 282 9.42 24.04 7.11
C GLN A 282 8.39 25.00 7.74
N ILE A 283 7.70 24.57 8.79
CA ILE A 283 6.77 25.42 9.54
C ILE A 283 7.55 26.56 10.21
N ALA A 284 8.68 26.26 10.85
CA ALA A 284 9.54 27.27 11.47
C ALA A 284 10.08 28.29 10.45
N GLU A 285 10.43 27.85 9.24
CA GLU A 285 10.84 28.74 8.15
C GLU A 285 9.67 29.63 7.67
N CYS A 286 8.48 29.06 7.49
CA CYS A 286 7.26 29.81 7.14
C CYS A 286 6.94 30.87 8.19
N ASP A 287 6.97 30.50 9.47
CA ASP A 287 6.71 31.42 10.58
C ASP A 287 7.75 32.55 10.64
N ALA A 288 9.03 32.23 10.38
CA ALA A 288 10.09 33.24 10.31
C ALA A 288 9.91 34.21 9.12
N VAL A 289 9.47 33.72 7.96
CA VAL A 289 9.15 34.55 6.78
C VAL A 289 7.94 35.44 7.07
N LEU A 290 6.87 34.87 7.63
CA LEU A 290 5.68 35.62 8.04
C LEU A 290 6.03 36.72 9.04
N GLY A 291 6.86 36.41 10.05
CA GLY A 291 7.33 37.39 11.02
C GLY A 291 8.12 38.55 10.39
N ARG A 292 9.01 38.27 9.43
CA ARG A 292 9.72 39.34 8.69
C ARG A 292 8.77 40.18 7.84
N MET A 293 7.85 39.54 7.11
CA MET A 293 6.88 40.24 6.28
C MET A 293 5.93 41.12 7.12
N SER A 294 5.53 40.66 8.31
CA SER A 294 4.76 41.47 9.26
C SER A 294 5.53 42.72 9.71
N LEU A 295 6.81 42.59 10.06
CA LEU A 295 7.65 43.73 10.44
C LEU A 295 7.84 44.73 9.28
N GLU A 296 8.08 44.25 8.07
CA GLU A 296 8.19 45.10 6.87
C GLU A 296 6.88 45.83 6.58
N LEU A 297 5.72 45.16 6.72
CA LEU A 297 4.41 45.79 6.59
C LEU A 297 4.18 46.86 7.66
N GLU A 298 4.57 46.62 8.91
CA GLU A 298 4.48 47.62 9.98
C GLU A 298 5.34 48.85 9.68
N GLN A 299 6.56 48.66 9.17
CA GLN A 299 7.44 49.75 8.73
C GLN A 299 6.81 50.56 7.59
N LEU A 300 6.28 49.89 6.56
CA LEU A 300 5.60 50.55 5.44
C LEU A 300 4.35 51.32 5.90
N ILE A 301 3.59 50.81 6.87
CA ILE A 301 2.45 51.53 7.46
C ILE A 301 2.91 52.80 8.16
N GLN A 302 4.00 52.73 8.94
CA GLN A 302 4.57 53.89 9.62
C GLN A 302 5.08 54.94 8.62
N GLU A 303 5.81 54.52 7.58
CA GLU A 303 6.28 55.40 6.50
C GLU A 303 5.11 56.06 5.76
N ASN A 304 4.07 55.28 5.42
CA ASN A 304 2.88 55.81 4.76
C ASN A 304 2.15 56.84 5.62
N ALA A 305 2.08 56.62 6.94
CA ALA A 305 1.52 57.58 7.89
C ALA A 305 2.35 58.86 7.96
N GLN A 306 3.68 58.76 7.99
CA GLN A 306 4.58 59.92 7.96
C GLN A 306 4.46 60.72 6.65
N LEU A 307 4.40 60.05 5.50
CA LEU A 307 4.22 60.69 4.19
C LEU A 307 2.87 61.40 4.10
N LYS A 308 1.78 60.76 4.57
CA LYS A 308 0.45 61.39 4.66
C LYS A 308 0.47 62.64 5.55
N HIS A 309 1.21 62.61 6.66
CA HIS A 309 1.35 63.79 7.52
C HIS A 309 2.12 64.92 6.81
N LYS A 310 3.26 64.63 6.17
CA LYS A 310 4.03 65.61 5.39
C LYS A 310 3.22 66.23 4.26
N LEU A 311 2.46 65.43 3.51
CA LEU A 311 1.61 65.91 2.42
C LEU A 311 0.51 66.86 2.92
N ARG A 312 -0.06 66.61 4.10
CA ARG A 312 -1.04 67.54 4.72
C ARG A 312 -0.38 68.87 5.08
N MET A 313 0.81 68.86 5.67
CA MET A 313 1.55 70.09 6.01
C MET A 313 1.95 70.91 4.78
N THR A 314 2.18 70.28 3.63
CA THR A 314 2.46 71.00 2.37
C THR A 314 1.21 71.47 1.62
N ALA A 315 0.04 70.91 1.94
CA ALA A 315 -1.22 71.21 1.27
C ALA A 315 -2.09 72.23 2.03
N GLU A 316 -1.65 72.69 3.21
CA GLU A 316 -2.16 73.91 3.83
C GLU A 316 -1.41 75.10 3.21
N PRO A 317 -2.04 75.88 2.30
CA PRO A 317 -1.49 77.16 1.88
C PRO A 317 -1.66 78.16 3.03
N ASP A 318 -0.63 78.97 3.28
CA ASP A 318 -0.79 80.25 3.99
C ASP A 318 -1.90 81.11 3.35
#